data_AF-A0A834ZDP2-F1
#
_entry.id   AF-A0A834ZDP2-F1
#
_cell.length_a   1.000
_cell.length_b   1.000
_cell.length_c   1.000
_cell.angle_alpha   90.00
_cell.angle_beta   90.00
_cell.angle_gamma   90.00
#
_symmetry.space_group_name_H-M   'P 1'
#
loop_
_entity.id
_entity.type
_entity.pdbx_description
1 polymer ?
#
loop_
_entity_poly.entity_id
_entity_poly.type
_entity_poly.pdbx_seq_one_letter_code
_entity_poly.pdbx_strand_id
1 'polypeptide(L)'
;MEMNTIKDAFDRVSKKQRLSSSKTQEVIDQVDREIEQALVKIQSVHDSASPVDLKSILLEVKTKLNEIGVLNQLEGPQKELNVGLSKYAKLLEKSFNPDISKAYRNVDFDIHTVNQIIAVHFYRQGLFDLGDCFINEAGEPEANALKSQFLEMYQILEAMRSKNLGPALNWAATNCDRLRQNGSSLELKLHRLQFVEMLQNGSRADALKYARKNLSPFAFLHMAEIQKLMACLLWAGRLDCSPYAEFLSPTHWEKLAEELTQQFCNLLGQSYESPLSVAIAAGIQGLPTLLKLANVMAAKKHEWQTMKQLPVPVDLGREFQFHSIFVCPVSRDQGTEENPPMLMPCGHVLCKQSIVKLSKGSTRPFKCPYCPHEATAGLCRQLYF
;
A
#
# COMPACT_ATOMS: atom_id res chain seq x y z
N MET A 1 -6.20 -16.19 -0.66
CA MET A 1 -6.15 -16.49 0.80
C MET A 1 -7.58 -16.56 1.29
N GLU A 2 -8.04 -17.67 1.87
CA GLU A 2 -9.45 -17.84 2.28
C GLU A 2 -9.75 -17.06 3.57
N MET A 3 -9.91 -15.74 3.45
CA MET A 3 -10.20 -14.85 4.57
C MET A 3 -11.50 -15.22 5.29
N ASN A 4 -12.45 -15.83 4.57
CA ASN A 4 -13.73 -16.31 5.11
C ASN A 4 -13.52 -17.41 6.17
N THR A 5 -12.61 -18.36 5.93
CA THR A 5 -12.33 -19.46 6.86
C THR A 5 -11.72 -18.95 8.17
N ILE A 6 -10.86 -17.94 8.10
CA ILE A 6 -10.27 -17.26 9.26
C ILE A 6 -11.36 -16.50 10.03
N LYS A 7 -12.22 -15.76 9.32
CA LYS A 7 -13.33 -15.01 9.90
C LYS A 7 -14.31 -15.92 10.63
N ASP A 8 -14.72 -17.03 10.02
CA ASP A 8 -15.63 -17.99 10.63
C ASP A 8 -15.05 -18.62 11.90
N ALA A 9 -13.74 -18.91 11.89
CA ALA A 9 -13.05 -19.42 13.07
C ALA A 9 -12.95 -18.36 14.18
N PHE A 10 -12.69 -17.10 13.83
CA PHE A 10 -12.72 -15.98 14.77
C PHE A 10 -14.11 -15.80 15.40
N ASP A 11 -15.17 -15.83 14.60
CA ASP A 11 -16.54 -15.67 15.09
C ASP A 11 -16.94 -16.78 16.07
N ARG A 12 -16.48 -18.02 15.83
CA ARG A 12 -16.65 -19.14 16.78
C ARG A 12 -15.92 -18.89 18.10
N VAL A 13 -14.70 -18.36 18.07
CA VAL A 13 -13.95 -18.00 19.29
C VAL A 13 -14.64 -16.87 20.03
N SER A 14 -15.07 -15.82 19.32
CA SER A 14 -15.79 -14.68 19.90
C SER A 14 -17.09 -15.12 20.57
N LYS A 15 -17.87 -16.01 19.93
CA LYS A 15 -19.08 -16.58 20.52
C LYS A 15 -18.78 -17.36 21.82
N LYS A 16 -17.74 -18.19 21.82
CA LYS A 16 -17.31 -18.94 23.02
C LYS A 16 -16.81 -18.04 24.14
N GLN A 17 -16.09 -16.97 23.80
CA GLN A 17 -15.64 -15.98 24.78
C GLN A 17 -16.84 -15.29 25.45
N ARG A 18 -17.84 -14.87 24.67
CA ARG A 18 -19.07 -14.26 25.19
C ARG A 18 -19.81 -15.22 26.12
N LEU A 19 -19.95 -16.49 25.73
CA LEU A 19 -20.59 -17.52 26.56
C LEU A 19 -19.82 -17.75 27.87
N SER A 20 -18.49 -17.88 27.80
CA SER A 20 -17.64 -18.02 28.99
C SER A 20 -17.73 -16.81 29.91
N SER A 21 -17.77 -15.60 29.36
CA SER A 21 -17.88 -14.35 30.13
C SER A 21 -19.24 -14.24 30.80
N SER A 22 -20.33 -14.51 30.06
CA SER A 22 -21.70 -14.54 30.60
C SER A 22 -21.81 -15.54 31.75
N LYS A 23 -21.29 -16.76 31.56
CA LYS A 23 -21.34 -17.78 32.59
C LYS A 23 -20.50 -17.41 33.82
N THR A 24 -19.35 -16.77 33.61
CA THR A 24 -18.52 -16.26 34.71
C THR A 24 -19.26 -15.20 35.50
N GLN A 25 -19.91 -14.26 34.82
CA GLN A 25 -20.72 -13.22 35.46
C GLN A 25 -21.87 -13.82 36.26
N GLU A 26 -22.63 -14.77 35.70
CA GLU A 26 -23.72 -15.45 36.40
C GLU A 26 -23.27 -16.13 37.70
N VAL A 27 -22.09 -16.76 37.69
CA VAL A 27 -21.52 -17.43 38.86
C VAL A 27 -21.05 -16.40 39.91
N ILE A 28 -20.42 -15.30 39.47
CA ILE A 28 -20.05 -14.19 40.36
C ILE A 28 -21.31 -13.61 41.02
N ASP A 29 -22.33 -13.30 40.24
CA ASP A 29 -23.59 -12.74 40.75
C ASP A 29 -24.27 -13.71 41.75
N GLN A 30 -24.14 -15.03 41.54
CA GLN A 30 -24.68 -16.01 42.48
C GLN A 30 -23.91 -16.05 43.80
N VAL A 31 -22.58 -15.97 43.74
CA VAL A 31 -21.73 -15.86 44.94
C VAL A 31 -22.02 -14.56 45.69
N ASP A 32 -22.12 -13.44 44.98
CA ASP A 32 -22.42 -12.13 45.56
C ASP A 32 -23.77 -12.14 46.29
N ARG A 33 -24.82 -12.71 45.67
CA ARG A 33 -26.13 -12.85 46.33
C ARG A 33 -26.08 -13.64 47.63
N GLU A 34 -25.33 -14.74 47.68
CA GLU A 34 -25.21 -15.54 48.91
C GLU A 34 -24.42 -14.80 50.00
N ILE A 35 -23.40 -14.02 49.61
CA ILE A 35 -22.64 -13.17 50.54
C ILE A 35 -23.53 -12.03 51.07
N GLU A 36 -24.27 -11.35 50.20
CA GLU A 36 -25.19 -10.28 50.59
C GLU A 36 -26.29 -10.78 51.54
N GLN A 37 -26.91 -11.93 51.25
CA GLN A 37 -27.90 -12.55 52.15
C GLN A 37 -27.30 -12.86 53.52
N ALA A 38 -26.05 -13.33 53.57
CA ALA A 38 -25.37 -13.58 54.82
C ALA A 38 -25.10 -12.28 55.60
N LEU A 39 -24.67 -11.22 54.92
CA LEU A 39 -24.45 -9.91 55.53
C LEU A 39 -25.73 -9.34 56.14
N VAL A 40 -26.86 -9.42 55.42
CA VAL A 40 -28.17 -9.00 55.93
C VAL A 40 -28.57 -9.80 57.18
N LYS A 41 -28.38 -11.12 57.17
CA LYS A 41 -28.64 -11.98 58.35
C LYS A 41 -27.78 -11.56 59.54
N ILE A 42 -26.48 -11.32 59.33
CA ILE A 42 -25.56 -10.88 60.39
C ILE A 42 -25.99 -9.52 60.97
N GLN A 43 -26.39 -8.57 60.12
CA GLN A 43 -26.85 -7.26 60.55
C GLN A 43 -28.18 -7.31 61.32
N SER A 44 -29.10 -8.22 60.94
CA SER A 44 -30.38 -8.38 61.65
C SER A 44 -30.27 -9.02 63.04
N VAL A 45 -29.18 -9.74 63.32
CA VAL A 45 -28.96 -10.47 64.58
C VAL A 45 -28.35 -9.55 65.65
N HIS A 46 -27.85 -8.37 65.28
CA HIS A 46 -27.15 -7.45 66.19
C HIS A 46 -27.99 -6.90 67.36
N ASP A 47 -29.32 -7.01 67.33
CA ASP A 47 -30.20 -6.51 68.40
C ASP A 47 -30.31 -7.47 69.61
N SER A 48 -29.77 -8.70 69.56
CA SER A 48 -29.81 -9.63 70.72
C SER A 48 -28.81 -10.84 70.73
N ALA A 49 -27.70 -10.84 69.99
CA ALA A 49 -26.98 -12.09 69.64
C ALA A 49 -26.09 -12.78 70.71
N SER A 50 -26.13 -14.12 70.69
CA SER A 50 -25.15 -15.04 71.29
C SER A 50 -24.03 -15.42 70.30
N PRO A 51 -22.83 -15.86 70.74
CA PRO A 51 -21.74 -16.31 69.85
C PRO A 51 -22.07 -17.53 68.95
N VAL A 52 -23.15 -18.25 69.26
CA VAL A 52 -23.56 -19.48 68.58
C VAL A 52 -24.24 -19.18 67.24
N ASP A 53 -24.92 -18.03 67.12
CA ASP A 53 -25.72 -17.67 65.93
C ASP A 53 -24.86 -17.18 64.75
N LEU A 54 -23.74 -16.50 65.02
CA LEU A 54 -22.80 -16.07 63.96
C LEU A 54 -22.09 -17.26 63.30
N LYS A 55 -21.76 -18.28 64.10
CA LYS A 55 -21.03 -19.46 63.64
C LYS A 55 -21.90 -20.34 62.73
N SER A 56 -23.21 -20.40 63.00
CA SER A 56 -24.16 -21.14 62.16
C SER A 56 -24.36 -20.46 60.80
N ILE A 57 -24.47 -19.13 60.77
CA ILE A 57 -24.60 -18.35 59.52
C ILE A 57 -23.37 -18.54 58.62
N LEU A 58 -22.16 -18.47 59.19
CA LEU A 58 -20.93 -18.70 58.42
C LEU A 58 -20.82 -20.14 57.88
N LEU A 59 -21.32 -21.13 58.65
CA LEU A 59 -21.35 -22.52 58.21
C LEU A 59 -22.37 -22.73 57.07
N GLU A 60 -23.52 -22.07 57.13
CA GLU A 60 -24.53 -22.07 56.07
C GLU A 60 -23.96 -21.52 54.76
N VAL A 61 -23.30 -20.35 54.80
CA VAL A 61 -22.64 -19.74 53.63
C VAL A 61 -21.57 -20.65 53.05
N LYS A 62 -20.71 -21.22 53.90
CA LYS A 62 -19.68 -22.16 53.44
C LYS A 62 -20.29 -23.36 52.70
N THR A 63 -21.42 -23.87 53.19
CA THR A 63 -22.11 -25.02 52.59
C THR A 63 -22.68 -24.64 51.23
N LYS A 64 -23.39 -23.50 51.14
CA LYS A 64 -23.95 -23.00 49.89
C LYS A 64 -22.89 -22.66 48.84
N LEU A 65 -21.77 -22.03 49.24
CA LEU A 65 -20.65 -21.75 48.32
C LEU A 65 -20.00 -23.04 47.78
N ASN A 66 -19.92 -24.08 48.60
CA ASN A 66 -19.45 -25.39 48.15
C ASN A 66 -20.45 -26.06 47.19
N GLU A 67 -21.76 -25.92 47.43
CA GLU A 67 -22.82 -26.42 46.54
C GLU A 67 -22.84 -25.72 45.18
N ILE A 68 -22.55 -24.40 45.13
CA ILE A 68 -22.41 -23.65 43.87
C ILE A 68 -21.30 -24.26 43.02
N GLY A 69 -20.23 -24.80 43.63
CA GLY A 69 -19.18 -25.49 42.90
C GLY A 69 -18.53 -24.61 41.82
N VAL A 70 -18.18 -23.37 42.18
CA VAL A 70 -17.68 -22.31 41.28
C VAL A 70 -16.64 -22.84 40.29
N LEU A 71 -15.64 -23.57 40.77
CA LEU A 71 -14.59 -24.12 39.91
C LEU A 71 -15.15 -25.07 38.84
N ASN A 72 -16.07 -25.97 39.20
CA ASN A 72 -16.66 -26.92 38.26
C ASN A 72 -17.53 -26.21 37.20
N GLN A 73 -18.23 -25.13 37.58
CA GLN A 73 -19.06 -24.35 36.65
C GLN A 73 -18.22 -23.53 35.64
N LEU A 74 -17.04 -23.06 36.04
CA LEU A 74 -16.16 -22.24 35.20
C LEU A 74 -15.22 -23.08 34.32
N GLU A 75 -14.84 -24.28 34.78
CA GLU A 75 -13.85 -25.12 34.09
C GLU A 75 -14.31 -25.56 32.69
N GLY A 76 -15.59 -25.91 32.52
CA GLY A 76 -16.16 -26.32 31.23
C GLY A 76 -16.08 -25.22 30.16
N PRO A 77 -16.70 -24.04 30.38
CA PRO A 77 -16.63 -22.91 29.45
C PRO A 77 -15.20 -22.46 29.15
N GLN A 78 -14.33 -22.45 30.16
CA GLN A 78 -12.92 -22.09 30.00
C GLN A 78 -12.16 -23.10 29.12
N LYS A 79 -12.37 -24.42 29.32
CA LYS A 79 -11.80 -25.47 28.47
C LYS A 79 -12.26 -25.31 27.02
N GLU A 80 -13.55 -25.07 26.80
CA GLU A 80 -14.09 -24.90 25.44
C GLU A 80 -13.54 -23.67 24.71
N LEU A 81 -13.34 -22.57 25.44
CA LEU A 81 -12.71 -21.34 24.94
C LEU A 81 -11.25 -21.61 24.56
N ASN A 82 -10.48 -22.25 25.45
CA ASN A 82 -9.08 -22.60 25.22
C ASN A 82 -8.91 -23.50 23.98
N VAL A 83 -9.77 -24.50 23.80
CA VAL A 83 -9.78 -25.34 22.59
C VAL A 83 -10.08 -24.50 21.34
N GLY A 84 -10.98 -23.52 21.44
CA GLY A 84 -11.26 -22.57 20.35
C GLY A 84 -10.02 -21.74 19.99
N LEU A 85 -9.37 -21.14 20.98
CA LEU A 85 -8.17 -20.32 20.82
C LEU A 85 -7.02 -21.12 20.21
N SER A 86 -6.74 -22.34 20.69
CA SER A 86 -5.68 -23.19 20.13
C SER A 86 -5.95 -23.60 18.68
N LYS A 87 -7.22 -23.89 18.32
CA LYS A 87 -7.59 -24.20 16.94
C LYS A 87 -7.46 -22.99 16.03
N TYR A 88 -7.87 -21.82 16.50
CA TYR A 88 -7.75 -20.56 15.76
C TYR A 88 -6.28 -20.18 15.52
N ALA A 89 -5.43 -20.28 16.54
CA ALA A 89 -3.99 -20.04 16.41
C ALA A 89 -3.34 -20.96 15.35
N LYS A 90 -3.65 -22.26 15.37
CA LYS A 90 -3.17 -23.22 14.35
C LYS A 90 -3.67 -22.87 12.94
N LEU A 91 -4.90 -22.37 12.82
CA LEU A 91 -5.44 -21.92 11.54
C LEU A 91 -4.69 -20.68 11.04
N LEU A 92 -4.44 -19.70 11.91
CA LEU A 92 -3.66 -18.50 11.60
C LEU A 92 -2.24 -18.87 11.14
N GLU A 93 -1.54 -19.73 11.87
CA GLU A 93 -0.20 -20.21 11.50
C GLU A 93 -0.19 -20.81 10.10
N LYS A 94 -1.16 -21.70 9.80
CA LYS A 94 -1.27 -22.34 8.49
C LYS A 94 -1.59 -21.34 7.37
N SER A 95 -2.36 -20.30 7.66
CA SER A 95 -2.79 -19.32 6.67
C SER A 95 -1.75 -18.21 6.42
N PHE A 96 -1.10 -17.71 7.46
CA PHE A 96 -0.20 -16.56 7.39
C PHE A 96 1.29 -16.90 7.30
N ASN A 97 1.70 -18.12 7.67
CA ASN A 97 3.08 -18.59 7.52
C ASN A 97 3.19 -19.77 6.53
N PRO A 98 2.78 -19.64 5.25
CA PRO A 98 3.21 -20.60 4.26
C PRO A 98 4.73 -20.51 4.14
N ASP A 99 5.41 -21.65 4.10
CA ASP A 99 6.85 -21.70 3.82
C ASP A 99 7.10 -21.17 2.39
N ILE A 100 7.40 -19.87 2.30
CA ILE A 100 7.62 -19.16 1.03
C ILE A 100 8.88 -19.62 0.32
N SER A 101 9.81 -20.28 1.04
CA SER A 101 11.03 -20.83 0.45
C SER A 101 10.71 -21.88 -0.61
N LYS A 102 9.55 -22.54 -0.53
CA LYS A 102 9.10 -23.49 -1.55
C LYS A 102 8.79 -22.81 -2.89
N ALA A 103 8.34 -21.56 -2.85
CA ALA A 103 8.12 -20.75 -4.05
C ALA A 103 9.42 -20.16 -4.61
N TYR A 104 10.51 -20.17 -3.84
CA TYR A 104 11.80 -19.70 -4.30
C TYR A 104 12.28 -20.55 -5.48
N ARG A 105 12.63 -19.85 -6.55
CA ARG A 105 13.36 -20.39 -7.69
C ARG A 105 14.72 -19.73 -7.65
N ASN A 106 15.77 -20.48 -7.98
CA ASN A 106 17.14 -19.95 -8.01
C ASN A 106 17.28 -19.02 -9.23
N VAL A 107 16.68 -17.84 -9.14
CA VAL A 107 16.72 -16.80 -10.15
C VAL A 107 17.99 -16.01 -9.90
N ASP A 108 18.81 -15.88 -10.94
CA ASP A 108 19.99 -15.03 -10.89
C ASP A 108 19.53 -13.56 -10.83
N PHE A 109 19.85 -12.90 -9.72
CA PHE A 109 19.69 -11.47 -9.60
C PHE A 109 21.00 -10.79 -9.94
N ASP A 110 20.93 -9.68 -10.68
CA ASP A 110 22.04 -8.76 -10.72
C ASP A 110 22.14 -8.06 -9.36
N ILE A 111 23.11 -8.51 -8.55
CA ILE A 111 23.33 -8.05 -7.18
C ILE A 111 23.56 -6.53 -7.15
N HIS A 112 24.28 -6.00 -8.15
CA HIS A 112 24.53 -4.57 -8.26
C HIS A 112 23.23 -3.79 -8.42
N THR A 113 22.39 -4.15 -9.40
CA THR A 113 21.08 -3.52 -9.59
C THR A 113 20.19 -3.63 -8.34
N VAL A 114 20.16 -4.78 -7.66
CA VAL A 114 19.35 -4.96 -6.44
C VAL A 114 19.84 -4.03 -5.33
N ASN A 115 21.14 -3.97 -5.09
CA ASN A 115 21.72 -3.10 -4.07
C ASN A 115 21.46 -1.62 -4.40
N GLN A 116 21.58 -1.20 -5.66
CA GLN A 116 21.25 0.15 -6.08
C GLN A 116 19.77 0.49 -5.82
N ILE A 117 18.85 -0.44 -6.11
CA ILE A 117 17.42 -0.26 -5.84
C ILE A 117 17.15 -0.10 -4.34
N ILE A 118 17.82 -0.90 -3.49
CA ILE A 118 17.67 -0.83 -2.03
C ILE A 118 18.23 0.50 -1.48
N ALA A 119 19.43 0.89 -1.92
CA ALA A 119 20.06 2.15 -1.52
C ALA A 119 19.20 3.37 -1.90
N VAL A 120 18.75 3.42 -3.15
CA VAL A 120 17.85 4.48 -3.63
C VAL A 120 16.51 4.45 -2.88
N HIS A 121 15.99 3.28 -2.52
CA HIS A 121 14.81 3.18 -1.68
C HIS A 121 14.99 3.87 -0.32
N PHE A 122 16.13 3.67 0.35
CA PHE A 122 16.40 4.37 1.62
C PHE A 122 16.42 5.89 1.45
N TYR A 123 17.08 6.40 0.42
CA TYR A 123 17.08 7.84 0.14
C TYR A 123 15.68 8.38 -0.19
N ARG A 124 14.87 7.63 -0.92
CA ARG A 124 13.47 7.98 -1.21
C ARG A 124 12.59 8.02 0.03
N GLN A 125 12.90 7.22 1.06
CA GLN A 125 12.21 7.23 2.34
C GLN A 125 12.80 8.25 3.33
N GLY A 126 13.83 9.01 2.94
CA GLY A 126 14.51 9.98 3.80
C GLY A 126 15.43 9.33 4.83
N LEU A 127 15.72 8.04 4.69
CA LEU A 127 16.62 7.27 5.56
C LEU A 127 18.06 7.41 5.07
N PHE A 128 18.58 8.63 5.05
CA PHE A 128 19.87 8.96 4.41
C PHE A 128 21.06 8.25 5.07
N ASP A 129 21.14 8.25 6.41
CA ASP A 129 22.24 7.61 7.14
C ASP A 129 22.26 6.09 6.91
N LEU A 130 21.08 5.47 6.83
CA LEU A 130 20.94 4.05 6.52
C LEU A 130 21.35 3.74 5.08
N GLY A 131 20.97 4.60 4.13
CA GLY A 131 21.41 4.50 2.74
C GLY A 131 22.93 4.59 2.60
N ASP A 132 23.56 5.52 3.30
CA ASP A 132 25.02 5.66 3.30
C ASP A 132 25.73 4.44 3.89
N CYS A 133 25.25 3.95 5.04
CA CYS A 133 25.77 2.74 5.66
C CYS A 133 25.68 1.56 4.70
N PHE A 134 24.50 1.36 4.11
CA PHE A 134 24.25 0.27 3.17
C PHE A 134 25.15 0.34 1.94
N ILE A 135 25.31 1.52 1.32
CA ILE A 135 26.18 1.70 0.14
C ILE A 135 27.63 1.36 0.47
N ASN A 136 28.12 1.81 1.63
CA ASN A 136 29.50 1.56 2.05
C ASN A 136 29.74 0.06 2.30
N GLU A 137 28.78 -0.65 2.89
CA GLU A 137 28.87 -2.09 3.13
C GLU A 137 28.69 -2.91 1.84
N ALA A 138 27.78 -2.49 0.95
CA ALA A 138 27.48 -3.17 -0.31
C ALA A 138 28.52 -2.91 -1.41
N GLY A 139 29.33 -1.86 -1.29
CA GLY A 139 30.30 -1.46 -2.30
C GLY A 139 29.69 -0.78 -3.53
N GLU A 140 28.61 -0.01 -3.36
CA GLU A 140 27.81 0.58 -4.45
C GLU A 140 27.83 2.12 -4.48
N PRO A 141 28.99 2.78 -4.66
CA PRO A 141 29.08 4.24 -4.55
C PRO A 141 28.22 4.98 -5.59
N GLU A 142 27.90 4.35 -6.72
CA GLU A 142 27.08 4.92 -7.80
C GLU A 142 25.65 5.22 -7.36
N ALA A 143 25.09 4.45 -6.40
CA ALA A 143 23.74 4.68 -5.89
C ALA A 143 23.59 6.01 -5.12
N ASN A 144 24.69 6.62 -4.70
CA ASN A 144 24.71 7.91 -4.02
C ASN A 144 24.39 9.09 -4.96
N ALA A 145 24.38 8.88 -6.28
CA ALA A 145 24.18 9.95 -7.28
C ALA A 145 22.86 10.72 -7.11
N LEU A 146 21.83 10.08 -6.52
CA LEU A 146 20.50 10.68 -6.30
C LEU A 146 20.30 11.23 -4.89
N LYS A 147 21.25 11.03 -3.97
CA LYS A 147 21.09 11.41 -2.55
C LYS A 147 20.86 12.91 -2.40
N SER A 148 21.67 13.73 -3.07
CA SER A 148 21.62 15.18 -2.93
C SER A 148 20.26 15.77 -3.36
N GLN A 149 19.64 15.16 -4.38
CA GLN A 149 18.36 15.56 -4.93
C GLN A 149 17.24 15.15 -3.97
N PHE A 150 17.27 13.93 -3.41
CA PHE A 150 16.31 13.55 -2.37
C PHE A 150 16.48 14.39 -1.09
N LEU A 151 17.70 14.79 -0.74
CA LEU A 151 17.93 15.70 0.38
C LEU A 151 17.27 17.06 0.15
N GLU A 152 17.43 17.65 -1.03
CA GLU A 152 16.73 18.89 -1.42
C GLU A 152 15.21 18.71 -1.32
N MET A 153 14.67 17.61 -1.85
CA MET A 153 13.24 17.31 -1.78
C MET A 153 12.74 17.29 -0.32
N TYR A 154 13.45 16.59 0.57
CA TYR A 154 13.08 16.51 1.99
C TYR A 154 13.21 17.86 2.70
N GLN A 155 14.20 18.70 2.35
CA GLN A 155 14.31 20.07 2.86
C GLN A 155 13.08 20.91 2.47
N ILE A 156 12.60 20.77 1.23
CA ILE A 156 11.39 21.45 0.77
C ILE A 156 10.16 20.92 1.53
N LEU A 157 10.01 19.60 1.65
CA LEU A 157 8.89 18.97 2.35
C LEU A 157 8.82 19.36 3.83
N GLU A 158 9.96 19.44 4.51
CA GLU A 158 10.04 19.85 5.91
C GLU A 158 9.69 21.34 6.09
N ALA A 159 10.12 22.20 5.16
CA ALA A 159 9.68 23.58 5.12
C ALA A 159 8.15 23.69 4.92
N MET A 160 7.57 22.88 4.03
CA MET A 160 6.12 22.83 3.83
C MET A 160 5.37 22.39 5.09
N ARG A 161 5.88 21.40 5.84
CA ARG A 161 5.31 20.97 7.13
C ARG A 161 5.29 22.12 8.14
N SER A 162 6.34 22.94 8.12
CA SER A 162 6.46 24.16 8.93
C SER A 162 5.69 25.37 8.36
N LYS A 163 4.75 25.15 7.44
CA LYS A 163 3.95 26.18 6.74
C LYS A 163 4.76 27.19 5.93
N ASN A 164 6.00 26.85 5.57
CA ASN A 164 6.86 27.66 4.73
C ASN A 164 6.89 27.10 3.29
N LEU A 165 6.15 27.74 2.38
CA LEU A 165 6.11 27.36 0.95
C LEU A 165 7.25 27.97 0.12
N GLY A 166 8.11 28.82 0.70
CA GLY A 166 9.18 29.52 -0.03
C GLY A 166 10.07 28.57 -0.85
N PRO A 167 10.64 27.51 -0.25
CA PRO A 167 11.47 26.54 -0.98
C PRO A 167 10.71 25.83 -2.10
N ALA A 168 9.45 25.42 -1.86
CA ALA A 168 8.62 24.73 -2.84
C ALA A 168 8.29 25.63 -4.04
N LEU A 169 7.96 26.90 -3.79
CA LEU A 169 7.70 27.90 -4.82
C LEU A 169 8.96 28.18 -5.66
N ASN A 170 10.12 28.30 -5.02
CA ASN A 170 11.38 28.52 -5.72
C ASN A 170 11.75 27.33 -6.62
N TRP A 171 11.58 26.11 -6.10
CA TRP A 171 11.79 24.89 -6.86
C TRP A 171 10.84 24.79 -8.06
N ALA A 172 9.55 25.08 -7.87
CA ALA A 172 8.55 25.07 -8.94
C ALA A 172 8.86 26.11 -10.01
N ALA A 173 9.25 27.33 -9.61
CA ALA A 173 9.65 28.39 -10.55
C ALA A 173 10.89 28.01 -11.36
N THR A 174 11.90 27.40 -10.72
CA THR A 174 13.13 26.93 -11.38
C THR A 174 12.85 25.82 -12.40
N ASN A 175 11.82 25.01 -12.15
CA ASN A 175 11.45 23.88 -13.01
C ASN A 175 10.19 24.13 -13.86
N CYS A 176 9.71 25.38 -13.97
CA CYS A 176 8.39 25.71 -14.52
C CYS A 176 8.18 25.23 -15.96
N ASP A 177 9.19 25.33 -16.83
CA ASP A 177 9.09 24.86 -18.21
C ASP A 177 8.89 23.34 -18.30
N ARG A 178 9.63 22.58 -17.48
CA ARG A 178 9.54 21.12 -17.44
C ARG A 178 8.22 20.66 -16.83
N LEU A 179 7.76 21.35 -15.78
CA LEU A 179 6.45 21.10 -15.17
C LEU A 179 5.31 21.35 -16.17
N ARG A 180 5.39 22.42 -16.97
CA ARG A 180 4.41 22.72 -18.02
C ARG A 180 4.42 21.69 -19.15
N GLN A 181 5.59 21.24 -19.59
CA GLN A 181 5.70 20.16 -20.58
C GLN A 181 5.03 18.87 -20.11
N ASN A 182 5.11 18.57 -18.81
CA ASN A 182 4.44 17.43 -18.19
C ASN A 182 2.96 17.67 -17.87
N GLY A 183 2.40 18.84 -18.23
CA GLY A 183 1.01 19.19 -17.93
C GLY A 183 0.70 19.39 -16.43
N SER A 184 1.72 19.63 -15.61
CA SER A 184 1.55 19.81 -14.16
C SER A 184 0.97 21.18 -13.82
N SER A 185 0.03 21.20 -12.87
CA SER A 185 -0.56 22.42 -12.29
C SER A 185 0.00 22.75 -10.90
N LEU A 186 1.11 22.11 -10.51
CA LEU A 186 1.72 22.22 -9.18
C LEU A 186 2.04 23.67 -8.79
N GLU A 187 2.61 24.45 -9.72
CA GLU A 187 2.99 25.85 -9.48
C GLU A 187 1.78 26.72 -9.09
N LEU A 188 0.66 26.57 -9.80
CA LEU A 188 -0.60 27.26 -9.47
C LEU A 188 -1.11 26.84 -8.09
N LYS A 189 -1.11 25.54 -7.79
CA LYS A 189 -1.59 25.01 -6.50
C LYS A 189 -0.73 25.51 -5.32
N LEU A 190 0.58 25.63 -5.50
CA LEU A 190 1.49 26.23 -4.52
C LEU A 190 1.18 27.72 -4.31
N HIS A 191 1.01 28.50 -5.39
CA HIS A 191 0.65 29.90 -5.26
C HIS A 191 -0.73 30.10 -4.61
N ARG A 192 -1.69 29.22 -4.91
CA ARG A 192 -3.00 29.21 -4.26
C ARG A 192 -2.87 29.00 -2.75
N LEU A 193 -2.12 27.98 -2.33
CA LEU A 193 -1.95 27.68 -0.91
C LEU A 193 -1.24 28.82 -0.17
N GLN A 194 -0.21 29.41 -0.79
CA GLN A 194 0.47 30.59 -0.25
C GLN A 194 -0.46 31.80 -0.14
N PHE A 195 -1.32 32.03 -1.13
CA PHE A 195 -2.30 33.12 -1.08
C PHE A 195 -3.27 32.94 0.10
N VAL A 196 -3.78 31.72 0.30
CA VAL A 196 -4.69 31.40 1.41
C VAL A 196 -4.00 31.60 2.76
N GLU A 197 -2.77 31.10 2.91
CA GLU A 197 -1.97 31.28 4.14
C GLU A 197 -1.73 32.77 4.44
N MET A 198 -1.37 33.57 3.42
CA MET A 198 -1.20 35.02 3.55
C MET A 198 -2.50 35.74 3.92
N LEU A 199 -3.64 35.24 3.45
CA LEU A 199 -4.94 35.84 3.74
C LEU A 199 -5.44 35.51 5.16
N GLN A 200 -5.02 34.37 5.72
CA GLN A 200 -5.32 34.01 7.11
C GLN A 200 -4.43 34.75 8.10
N ASN A 201 -3.13 34.83 7.84
CA ASN A 201 -2.14 35.30 8.81
C ASN A 201 -1.64 36.74 8.54
N GLY A 202 -2.04 37.34 7.43
CA GLY A 202 -1.52 38.64 6.97
C GLY A 202 -2.59 39.64 6.57
N SER A 203 -2.15 40.72 5.94
CA SER A 203 -3.04 41.78 5.45
C SER A 203 -3.69 41.41 4.12
N ARG A 204 -4.97 41.76 3.96
CA ARG A 204 -5.70 41.70 2.68
C ARG A 204 -4.94 42.40 1.56
N ALA A 205 -4.24 43.50 1.85
CA ALA A 205 -3.47 44.25 0.86
C ALA A 205 -2.28 43.43 0.32
N ASP A 206 -1.58 42.71 1.19
CA ASP A 206 -0.42 41.89 0.82
C ASP A 206 -0.86 40.65 0.03
N ALA A 207 -1.94 39.99 0.44
CA ALA A 207 -2.52 38.88 -0.30
C ALA A 207 -2.97 39.31 -1.72
N LEU A 208 -3.59 40.48 -1.86
CA LEU A 208 -3.98 41.02 -3.16
C LEU A 208 -2.76 41.37 -4.03
N LYS A 209 -1.71 41.96 -3.43
CA LYS A 209 -0.46 42.26 -4.13
C LYS A 209 0.21 40.97 -4.63
N TYR A 210 0.24 39.93 -3.79
CA TYR A 210 0.76 38.61 -4.15
C TYR A 210 -0.02 37.98 -5.30
N ALA A 211 -1.36 37.98 -5.23
CA ALA A 211 -2.22 37.44 -6.28
C ALA A 211 -1.98 38.11 -7.63
N ARG A 212 -1.93 39.45 -7.67
CA ARG A 212 -1.67 40.20 -8.91
C ARG A 212 -0.32 39.85 -9.54
N LYS A 213 0.70 39.59 -8.72
CA LYS A 213 2.03 39.23 -9.20
C LYS A 213 2.10 37.80 -9.71
N ASN A 214 1.60 36.84 -8.93
CA ASN A 214 1.90 35.42 -9.13
C ASN A 214 0.73 34.60 -9.70
N LEU A 215 -0.53 35.01 -9.51
CA LEU A 215 -1.69 34.28 -10.05
C LEU A 215 -2.11 34.78 -11.44
N SER A 216 -1.88 36.05 -11.76
CA SER A 216 -2.25 36.64 -13.07
C SER A 216 -1.76 35.85 -14.29
N PRO A 217 -0.54 35.29 -14.32
CA PRO A 217 -0.08 34.48 -15.47
C PRO A 217 -0.96 33.25 -15.76
N PHE A 218 -1.65 32.72 -14.75
CA PHE A 218 -2.50 31.54 -14.87
C PHE A 218 -3.95 31.86 -15.26
N ALA A 219 -4.31 33.14 -15.38
CA ALA A 219 -5.69 33.57 -15.61
C ALA A 219 -6.29 33.05 -16.92
N PHE A 220 -5.48 32.86 -17.96
CA PHE A 220 -5.98 32.36 -19.24
C PHE A 220 -6.60 30.96 -19.13
N LEU A 221 -6.00 30.07 -18.33
CA LEU A 221 -6.46 28.68 -18.18
C LEU A 221 -7.30 28.46 -16.91
N HIS A 222 -7.07 29.23 -15.85
CA HIS A 222 -7.62 28.97 -14.51
C HIS A 222 -8.45 30.13 -13.95
N MET A 223 -9.09 30.93 -14.82
CA MET A 223 -9.83 32.13 -14.41
C MET A 223 -10.88 31.89 -13.33
N ALA A 224 -11.66 30.80 -13.45
CA ALA A 224 -12.72 30.47 -12.48
C ALA A 224 -12.16 30.22 -11.08
N GLU A 225 -10.99 29.58 -10.98
CA GLU A 225 -10.32 29.33 -9.72
C GLU A 225 -9.76 30.64 -9.12
N ILE A 226 -9.13 31.48 -9.95
CA ILE A 226 -8.63 32.79 -9.52
C ILE A 226 -9.77 33.68 -9.02
N GLN A 227 -10.93 33.68 -9.69
CA GLN A 227 -12.11 34.42 -9.25
C GLN A 227 -12.58 33.98 -7.86
N LYS A 228 -12.59 32.68 -7.57
CA LYS A 228 -12.89 32.16 -6.22
C LYS A 228 -11.88 32.69 -5.19
N LEU A 229 -10.58 32.66 -5.49
CA LEU A 229 -9.54 33.20 -4.61
C LEU A 229 -9.71 34.71 -4.39
N MET A 230 -10.12 35.46 -5.41
CA MET A 230 -10.39 36.89 -5.27
C MET A 230 -11.61 37.15 -4.39
N ALA A 231 -12.65 36.30 -4.47
CA ALA A 231 -13.81 36.38 -3.59
C ALA A 231 -13.45 36.08 -2.12
N CYS A 232 -12.44 35.23 -1.86
CA CYS A 232 -11.93 34.99 -0.50
C CYS A 232 -11.47 36.28 0.20
N LEU A 233 -11.01 37.30 -0.54
CA LEU A 233 -10.57 38.58 0.05
C LEU A 233 -11.67 39.30 0.84
N LEU A 234 -12.95 39.03 0.54
CA LEU A 234 -14.10 39.56 1.28
C LEU A 234 -14.21 38.96 2.69
N TRP A 235 -13.57 37.81 2.90
CA TRP A 235 -13.60 37.00 4.11
C TRP A 235 -12.24 36.96 4.82
N ALA A 236 -11.37 37.95 4.58
CA ALA A 236 -10.05 38.05 5.23
C ALA A 236 -10.20 37.94 6.77
N GLY A 237 -9.43 37.05 7.40
CA GLY A 237 -9.50 36.77 8.83
C GLY A 237 -10.74 35.98 9.31
N ARG A 238 -11.69 35.63 8.42
CA ARG A 238 -12.90 34.83 8.72
C ARG A 238 -13.23 33.85 7.59
N LEU A 239 -12.19 33.28 6.96
CA LEU A 239 -12.34 32.45 5.77
C LEU A 239 -13.00 31.09 6.10
N ASP A 240 -12.89 30.65 7.34
CA ASP A 240 -13.55 29.49 7.94
C ASP A 240 -15.08 29.58 7.91
N CYS A 241 -15.63 30.80 8.01
CA CYS A 241 -17.06 31.07 7.94
C CYS A 241 -17.56 31.34 6.50
N SER A 242 -16.68 31.23 5.50
CA SER A 242 -17.00 31.57 4.11
C SER A 242 -17.49 30.35 3.32
N PRO A 243 -18.16 30.56 2.16
CA PRO A 243 -18.43 29.49 1.19
C PRO A 243 -17.17 28.80 0.64
N TYR A 244 -15.98 29.34 0.92
CA TYR A 244 -14.69 28.88 0.43
C TYR A 244 -13.83 28.24 1.53
N ALA A 245 -14.44 27.86 2.67
CA ALA A 245 -13.75 27.21 3.79
C ALA A 245 -13.01 25.92 3.37
N GLU A 246 -13.40 25.29 2.25
CA GLU A 246 -12.68 24.17 1.67
C GLU A 246 -11.19 24.45 1.47
N PHE A 247 -10.81 25.67 1.08
CA PHE A 247 -9.40 26.04 0.85
C PHE A 247 -8.53 25.96 2.10
N LEU A 248 -9.14 26.01 3.29
CA LEU A 248 -8.45 25.89 4.57
C LEU A 248 -8.16 24.45 4.98
N SER A 249 -8.67 23.46 4.24
CA SER A 249 -8.50 22.06 4.59
C SER A 249 -7.02 21.69 4.74
N PRO A 250 -6.59 21.13 5.89
CA PRO A 250 -5.21 20.68 6.10
C PRO A 250 -4.77 19.65 5.05
N THR A 251 -5.71 18.87 4.51
CA THR A 251 -5.46 17.87 3.47
C THR A 251 -4.84 18.46 2.20
N HIS A 252 -5.00 19.76 1.94
CA HIS A 252 -4.35 20.42 0.82
C HIS A 252 -2.82 20.45 0.96
N TRP A 253 -2.30 20.56 2.18
CA TRP A 253 -0.86 20.55 2.43
C TRP A 253 -0.27 19.16 2.16
N GLU A 254 -0.94 18.11 2.64
CA GLU A 254 -0.55 16.71 2.45
C GLU A 254 -0.58 16.34 0.97
N LYS A 255 -1.71 16.58 0.28
CA LYS A 255 -1.85 16.31 -1.15
C LYS A 255 -0.83 17.05 -2.00
N LEU A 256 -0.51 18.30 -1.63
CA LEU A 256 0.46 19.09 -2.39
C LEU A 256 1.90 18.62 -2.13
N ALA A 257 2.21 18.13 -0.94
CA ALA A 257 3.48 17.49 -0.64
C ALA A 257 3.64 16.16 -1.40
N GLU A 258 2.58 15.35 -1.51
CA GLU A 258 2.55 14.15 -2.34
C GLU A 258 2.75 14.49 -3.83
N GLU A 259 2.01 15.47 -4.34
CA GLU A 259 2.12 15.91 -5.73
C GLU A 259 3.51 16.50 -6.03
N LEU A 260 4.09 17.27 -5.10
CA LEU A 260 5.47 17.75 -5.20
C LEU A 260 6.44 16.57 -5.29
N THR A 261 6.32 15.58 -4.40
CA THR A 261 7.17 14.38 -4.40
C THR A 261 7.08 13.64 -5.74
N GLN A 262 5.87 13.52 -6.27
CA GLN A 262 5.62 12.91 -7.59
C GLN A 262 6.30 13.69 -8.71
N GLN A 263 6.09 15.00 -8.80
CA GLN A 263 6.72 15.81 -9.82
C GLN A 263 8.24 15.82 -9.69
N PHE A 264 8.77 15.84 -8.46
CA PHE A 264 10.19 15.79 -8.19
C PHE A 264 10.80 14.50 -8.74
N CYS A 265 10.21 13.34 -8.42
CA CYS A 265 10.67 12.05 -8.96
C CYS A 265 10.59 12.01 -10.48
N ASN A 266 9.47 12.46 -11.07
CA ASN A 266 9.30 12.50 -12.52
C ASN A 266 10.37 13.35 -13.20
N LEU A 267 10.73 14.50 -12.64
CA LEU A 267 11.78 15.37 -13.16
C LEU A 267 13.19 14.78 -12.97
N LEU A 268 13.39 13.82 -12.07
CA LEU A 268 14.63 13.05 -11.97
C LEU A 268 14.66 11.84 -12.92
N GLY A 269 13.60 11.62 -13.72
CA GLY A 269 13.44 10.40 -14.52
C GLY A 269 13.22 9.15 -13.66
N GLN A 270 12.81 9.33 -12.40
CA GLN A 270 12.52 8.25 -11.48
C GLN A 270 11.00 7.98 -11.46
N SER A 271 10.63 6.72 -11.28
CA SER A 271 9.23 6.35 -11.02
C SER A 271 8.73 7.01 -9.73
N TYR A 272 7.44 7.32 -9.65
CA TYR A 272 6.82 7.82 -8.43
C TYR A 272 6.84 6.80 -7.28
N GLU A 273 6.59 5.54 -7.60
CA GLU A 273 6.73 4.44 -6.64
C GLU A 273 8.16 3.91 -6.64
N SER A 274 8.64 3.46 -5.47
CA SER A 274 9.96 2.84 -5.40
C SER A 274 9.94 1.48 -6.12
N PRO A 275 10.92 1.19 -7.00
CA PRO A 275 11.02 -0.12 -7.65
C PRO A 275 11.03 -1.29 -6.66
N LEU A 276 11.63 -1.10 -5.48
CA LEU A 276 11.62 -2.12 -4.41
C LEU A 276 10.20 -2.41 -3.92
N SER A 277 9.44 -1.36 -3.61
CA SER A 277 8.06 -1.49 -3.14
C SER A 277 7.16 -2.15 -4.19
N VAL A 278 7.31 -1.75 -5.46
CA VAL A 278 6.59 -2.34 -6.59
C VAL A 278 6.94 -3.82 -6.75
N ALA A 279 8.23 -4.17 -6.72
CA ALA A 279 8.68 -5.56 -6.86
C ALA A 279 8.15 -6.45 -5.72
N ILE A 280 8.16 -5.94 -4.47
CA ILE A 280 7.59 -6.65 -3.32
C ILE A 280 6.08 -6.82 -3.49
N ALA A 281 5.36 -5.78 -3.90
CA ALA A 281 3.91 -5.85 -4.12
C ALA A 281 3.54 -6.87 -5.21
N ALA A 282 4.24 -6.84 -6.35
CA ALA A 282 4.09 -7.82 -7.42
C ALA A 282 4.38 -9.25 -6.92
N GLY A 283 5.46 -9.40 -6.13
CA GLY A 283 5.85 -10.67 -5.51
C GLY A 283 4.75 -11.22 -4.61
N ILE A 284 4.17 -10.39 -3.73
CA ILE A 284 3.07 -10.77 -2.83
C ILE A 284 1.84 -11.21 -3.64
N GLN A 285 1.51 -10.51 -4.73
CA GLN A 285 0.38 -10.87 -5.59
C GLN A 285 0.59 -12.18 -6.35
N GLY A 286 1.81 -12.43 -6.82
CA GLY A 286 2.16 -13.67 -7.52
C GLY A 286 2.38 -14.87 -6.60
N LEU A 287 2.73 -14.65 -5.33
CA LEU A 287 3.14 -15.67 -4.37
C LEU A 287 2.14 -16.84 -4.20
N PRO A 288 0.81 -16.62 -4.10
CA PRO A 288 -0.15 -17.72 -3.98
C PRO A 288 -0.11 -18.69 -5.17
N THR A 289 0.10 -18.19 -6.38
CA THR A 289 0.22 -19.00 -7.60
C THR A 289 1.53 -19.77 -7.59
N LEU A 290 2.64 -19.12 -7.22
CA LEU A 290 3.95 -19.76 -7.11
C LEU A 290 3.97 -20.88 -6.07
N LEU A 291 3.34 -20.68 -4.91
CA LEU A 291 3.23 -21.71 -3.87
C LEU A 291 2.40 -22.91 -4.34
N LYS A 292 1.30 -22.68 -5.05
CA LYS A 292 0.49 -23.77 -5.63
C LYS A 292 1.31 -24.57 -6.65
N LEU A 293 2.04 -23.88 -7.53
CA LEU A 293 2.90 -24.53 -8.52
C LEU A 293 4.03 -25.33 -7.86
N ALA A 294 4.69 -24.79 -6.85
CA ALA A 294 5.72 -25.49 -6.09
C ALA A 294 5.18 -26.79 -5.47
N ASN A 295 3.94 -26.77 -4.96
CA ASN A 295 3.29 -27.97 -4.42
C ASN A 295 2.99 -29.01 -5.51
N VAL A 296 2.47 -28.58 -6.67
CA VAL A 296 2.19 -29.49 -7.81
C VAL A 296 3.49 -30.09 -8.37
N MET A 297 4.55 -29.29 -8.42
CA MET A 297 5.86 -29.70 -8.92
C MET A 297 6.76 -30.35 -7.85
N ALA A 298 6.23 -30.64 -6.66
CA ALA A 298 7.02 -31.17 -5.54
C ALA A 298 7.70 -32.51 -5.86
N ALA A 299 7.13 -33.33 -6.74
CA ALA A 299 7.71 -34.58 -7.22
C ALA A 299 8.83 -34.36 -8.26
N LYS A 300 8.89 -33.18 -8.89
CA LYS A 300 9.80 -32.81 -9.98
C LYS A 300 10.64 -31.57 -9.61
N LYS A 301 11.27 -31.61 -8.44
CA LYS A 301 12.03 -30.45 -7.89
C LYS A 301 13.11 -29.91 -8.83
N HIS A 302 13.84 -30.81 -9.51
CA HIS A 302 14.90 -30.39 -10.42
C HIS A 302 14.36 -29.66 -11.65
N GLU A 303 13.23 -30.11 -12.21
CA GLU A 303 12.54 -29.40 -13.30
C GLU A 303 12.03 -28.03 -12.82
N TRP A 304 11.47 -27.94 -11.61
CA TRP A 304 11.02 -26.68 -11.02
C TRP A 304 12.15 -25.65 -10.86
N GLN A 305 13.34 -26.09 -10.45
CA GLN A 305 14.50 -25.22 -10.23
C GLN A 305 15.16 -24.73 -11.53
N THR A 306 15.12 -25.53 -12.59
CA THR A 306 15.79 -25.24 -13.88
C THR A 306 14.87 -24.57 -14.91
N MET A 307 13.57 -24.50 -14.62
CA MET A 307 12.55 -23.94 -15.50
C MET A 307 12.67 -22.41 -15.63
N LYS A 308 13.02 -21.94 -16.83
CA LYS A 308 13.17 -20.50 -17.14
C LYS A 308 11.85 -19.73 -17.21
N GLN A 309 10.74 -20.39 -17.56
CA GLN A 309 9.43 -19.76 -17.73
C GLN A 309 8.35 -20.52 -16.96
N LEU A 310 7.41 -19.80 -16.36
CA LEU A 310 6.30 -20.43 -15.64
C LEU A 310 5.35 -21.16 -16.61
N PRO A 311 4.80 -22.33 -16.22
CA PRO A 311 3.87 -23.08 -17.07
C PRO A 311 2.48 -22.44 -17.13
N VAL A 312 2.17 -21.55 -16.19
CA VAL A 312 0.92 -20.81 -16.11
C VAL A 312 1.22 -19.31 -15.96
N PRO A 313 0.39 -18.45 -16.56
CA PRO A 313 0.53 -17.01 -16.38
C PRO A 313 0.26 -16.63 -14.93
N VAL A 314 1.06 -15.70 -14.41
CA VAL A 314 0.80 -15.03 -13.13
C VAL A 314 0.14 -13.70 -13.47
N ASP A 315 -1.15 -13.60 -13.18
CA ASP A 315 -1.89 -12.35 -13.38
C ASP A 315 -1.59 -11.38 -12.24
N LEU A 316 -0.83 -10.33 -12.56
CA LEU A 316 -0.49 -9.26 -11.64
C LEU A 316 -1.45 -8.06 -11.76
N GLY A 317 -2.37 -8.05 -12.74
CA GLY A 317 -3.20 -6.86 -12.99
C GLY A 317 -2.50 -5.80 -13.85
N ARG A 318 -3.21 -4.70 -14.09
CA ARG A 318 -2.78 -3.63 -15.02
C ARG A 318 -1.82 -2.64 -14.37
N GLU A 319 -1.86 -2.54 -13.05
CA GLU A 319 -1.02 -1.66 -12.23
C GLU A 319 0.48 -2.03 -12.29
N PHE A 320 0.83 -3.26 -12.68
CA PHE A 320 2.21 -3.69 -12.91
C PHE A 320 2.62 -3.71 -14.39
N GLN A 321 1.83 -3.12 -15.29
CA GLN A 321 2.13 -3.04 -16.72
C GLN A 321 2.78 -1.70 -17.05
N PHE A 322 4.11 -1.61 -16.87
CA PHE A 322 4.86 -0.37 -17.04
C PHE A 322 5.23 -0.03 -18.48
N HIS A 323 5.33 -1.05 -19.34
CA HIS A 323 5.74 -0.89 -20.74
C HIS A 323 4.90 -1.77 -21.65
N SER A 324 4.67 -1.30 -22.88
CA SER A 324 4.04 -2.09 -23.93
C SER A 324 4.96 -3.23 -24.33
N ILE A 325 4.47 -4.46 -24.21
CA ILE A 325 5.20 -5.66 -24.65
C ILE A 325 4.44 -6.30 -25.80
N PHE A 326 5.14 -6.59 -26.89
CA PHE A 326 4.60 -7.40 -27.98
C PHE A 326 5.07 -8.85 -27.83
N VAL A 327 4.13 -9.80 -27.89
CA VAL A 327 4.45 -11.24 -27.97
C VAL A 327 4.02 -11.74 -29.34
N CYS A 328 4.96 -12.30 -30.09
CA CYS A 328 4.70 -12.84 -31.41
C CYS A 328 3.67 -13.97 -31.31
N PRO A 329 2.53 -13.89 -32.00
CA PRO A 329 1.48 -14.86 -31.80
C PRO A 329 1.77 -16.20 -32.53
N VAL A 330 2.78 -16.24 -33.41
CA VAL A 330 3.26 -17.46 -34.07
C VAL A 330 4.35 -18.14 -33.26
N SER A 331 5.42 -17.41 -32.89
CA SER A 331 6.54 -18.01 -32.18
C SER A 331 6.32 -18.06 -30.66
N ARG A 332 5.36 -17.27 -30.15
CA ARG A 332 5.11 -17.03 -28.72
C ARG A 332 6.29 -16.40 -27.98
N ASP A 333 7.25 -15.86 -28.72
CA ASP A 333 8.38 -15.13 -28.16
C ASP A 333 8.01 -13.65 -27.99
N GLN A 334 8.53 -13.04 -26.92
CA GLN A 334 8.51 -11.60 -26.75
C GLN A 334 9.36 -10.92 -27.84
N GLY A 335 8.87 -9.82 -28.41
CA GLY A 335 9.64 -8.97 -29.33
C GLY A 335 10.79 -8.26 -28.61
N THR A 336 11.94 -8.19 -29.27
CA THR A 336 13.16 -7.53 -28.76
C THR A 336 13.72 -6.56 -29.81
N GLU A 337 14.77 -5.80 -29.49
CA GLU A 337 15.43 -4.93 -30.47
C GLU A 337 16.03 -5.72 -31.65
N GLU A 338 16.56 -6.92 -31.39
CA GLU A 338 17.10 -7.82 -32.42
C GLU A 338 16.01 -8.59 -33.17
N ASN A 339 14.88 -8.85 -32.50
CA ASN A 339 13.71 -9.53 -33.05
C ASN A 339 12.44 -8.67 -32.92
N PRO A 340 12.38 -7.53 -33.61
CA PRO A 340 11.33 -6.55 -33.38
C PRO A 340 9.99 -6.98 -33.97
N PRO A 341 8.89 -6.42 -33.46
CA PRO A 341 7.58 -6.51 -34.08
C PRO A 341 7.58 -5.85 -35.46
N MET A 342 7.11 -6.59 -36.46
CA MET A 342 7.05 -6.16 -37.85
C MET A 342 5.59 -6.16 -38.32
N LEU A 343 5.09 -4.99 -38.69
CA LEU A 343 3.78 -4.78 -39.29
C LEU A 343 3.79 -5.23 -40.75
N MET A 344 2.94 -6.19 -41.08
CA MET A 344 2.71 -6.63 -42.46
C MET A 344 1.73 -5.69 -43.18
N PRO A 345 1.71 -5.67 -44.53
CA PRO A 345 0.78 -4.83 -45.30
C PRO A 345 -0.71 -5.07 -45.00
N CYS A 346 -1.07 -6.25 -44.51
CA CYS A 346 -2.44 -6.59 -44.10
C CYS A 346 -2.82 -6.08 -42.71
N GLY A 347 -1.93 -5.39 -42.00
CA GLY A 347 -2.18 -4.84 -40.65
C GLY A 347 -1.84 -5.77 -39.49
N HIS A 348 -1.56 -7.06 -39.74
CA HIS A 348 -1.11 -7.98 -38.70
C HIS A 348 0.37 -7.83 -38.38
N VAL A 349 0.76 -8.13 -37.14
CA VAL A 349 2.13 -7.97 -36.64
C VAL A 349 2.72 -9.32 -36.28
N LEU A 350 3.96 -9.57 -36.70
CA LEU A 350 4.76 -10.75 -36.34
C LEU A 350 6.19 -10.32 -36.00
N CYS A 351 6.91 -11.08 -35.20
CA CYS A 351 8.33 -10.81 -34.99
C CYS A 351 9.16 -11.04 -36.26
N LYS A 352 10.23 -10.26 -36.44
CA LYS A 352 11.15 -10.32 -37.59
C LYS A 352 11.62 -11.74 -37.91
N GLN A 353 12.04 -12.50 -36.90
CA GLN A 353 12.49 -13.89 -37.10
C GLN A 353 11.36 -14.80 -37.58
N SER A 354 10.11 -14.59 -37.14
CA SER A 354 8.96 -15.35 -37.64
C SER A 354 8.72 -15.07 -39.12
N ILE A 355 8.84 -13.81 -39.53
CA ILE A 355 8.73 -13.41 -40.95
C ILE A 355 9.84 -14.05 -41.79
N VAL A 356 11.09 -14.00 -41.32
CA VAL A 356 12.24 -14.62 -42.02
C VAL A 356 12.06 -16.13 -42.18
N LYS A 357 11.54 -16.81 -41.15
CA LYS A 357 11.23 -18.25 -41.20
C LYS A 357 10.09 -18.54 -42.20
N LEU A 358 9.02 -17.74 -42.18
CA LEU A 358 7.89 -17.89 -43.11
C LEU A 358 8.29 -17.61 -44.56
N SER A 359 9.21 -16.68 -44.80
CA SER A 359 9.75 -16.40 -46.14
C SER A 359 10.87 -17.36 -46.57
N LYS A 360 11.21 -18.35 -45.72
CA LYS A 360 12.32 -19.29 -45.90
C LYS A 360 13.67 -18.61 -46.18
N GLY A 361 13.90 -17.44 -45.57
CA GLY A 361 15.10 -16.64 -45.79
C GLY A 361 15.20 -16.03 -47.20
N SER A 362 14.13 -16.06 -47.99
CA SER A 362 14.08 -15.52 -49.35
C SER A 362 13.20 -14.26 -49.42
N THR A 363 13.28 -13.54 -50.53
CA THR A 363 12.38 -12.42 -50.87
C THR A 363 11.03 -12.89 -51.42
N ARG A 364 10.72 -14.19 -51.37
CA ARG A 364 9.45 -14.71 -51.86
C ARG A 364 8.29 -14.29 -50.96
N PRO A 365 7.10 -14.09 -51.54
CA PRO A 365 5.89 -13.85 -50.77
C PRO A 365 5.60 -15.04 -49.85
N PHE A 366 5.13 -14.75 -48.64
CA PHE A 366 4.65 -15.70 -47.65
C PHE A 366 3.22 -15.35 -47.25
N LYS A 367 2.45 -16.34 -46.81
CA LYS A 367 1.06 -16.13 -46.36
C LYS A 367 1.02 -15.66 -44.91
N CYS A 368 0.17 -14.67 -44.64
CA CYS A 368 -0.14 -14.27 -43.29
C CYS A 368 -0.81 -15.43 -42.51
N PRO A 369 -0.38 -15.73 -41.27
CA PRO A 369 -1.01 -16.78 -40.47
C PRO A 369 -2.47 -16.49 -40.04
N TYR A 370 -2.90 -15.22 -40.09
CA TYR A 370 -4.22 -14.77 -39.62
C TYR A 370 -5.21 -14.49 -40.75
N CYS A 371 -4.75 -14.36 -41.99
CA CYS A 371 -5.61 -13.94 -43.10
C CYS A 371 -5.04 -14.44 -44.45
N PRO A 372 -5.84 -14.44 -45.52
CA PRO A 372 -5.40 -14.97 -46.82
C PRO A 372 -4.39 -14.08 -47.56
N HIS A 373 -4.03 -12.90 -47.03
CA HIS A 373 -3.08 -11.99 -47.68
C HIS A 373 -1.66 -12.55 -47.69
N GLU A 374 -0.98 -12.33 -48.82
CA GLU A 374 0.44 -12.59 -48.97
C GLU A 374 1.25 -11.32 -48.72
N ALA A 375 2.41 -11.46 -48.10
CA ALA A 375 3.34 -10.38 -47.80
C ALA A 375 4.76 -10.78 -48.20
N THR A 376 5.58 -9.77 -48.53
CA THR A 376 7.03 -9.95 -48.73
C THR A 376 7.75 -9.32 -47.56
N ALA A 377 8.83 -9.97 -47.08
CA ALA A 377 9.57 -9.51 -45.90
C ALA A 377 10.02 -8.03 -46.01
N GLY A 378 10.43 -7.58 -47.19
CA GLY A 378 10.85 -6.19 -47.43
C GLY A 378 9.73 -5.14 -47.36
N LEU A 379 8.45 -5.54 -47.43
CA LEU A 379 7.30 -4.64 -47.27
C LEU A 379 6.83 -4.53 -45.82
N CYS A 380 7.38 -5.36 -44.93
CA CYS A 380 7.03 -5.33 -43.52
C CYS A 380 7.79 -4.19 -42.84
N ARG A 381 7.07 -3.37 -42.06
CA ARG A 381 7.64 -2.21 -41.37
C ARG A 381 7.84 -2.52 -39.90
N GLN A 382 9.00 -2.17 -39.36
CA GLN A 382 9.22 -2.28 -37.93
C GLN A 382 8.28 -1.35 -37.16
N LEU A 383 7.65 -1.86 -36.12
CA LEU A 383 6.91 -1.06 -35.14
C LEU A 383 7.83 -0.67 -33.99
N TYR A 384 7.65 0.55 -33.51
CA TYR A 384 8.26 1.08 -32.30
C TYR A 384 7.11 1.40 -31.33
N PHE A 385 7.20 0.88 -30.11
CA PHE A 385 6.19 1.02 -29.06
C PHE A 385 6.70 1.87 -27.91
#